data_AF-A0A094RQW1-F1
#
_entry.id   AF-A0A094RQW1-F1
#
_cell.length_a   1.000
_cell.length_b   1.000
_cell.length_c   1.000
_cell.angle_alpha   90.00
_cell.angle_beta   90.00
_cell.angle_gamma   90.00
#
_symmetry.space_group_name_H-M   'P 1'
#
loop_
_entity.id
_entity.type
_entity.pdbx_description
1 polymer ?
#
loop_
_entity_poly.entity_id
_entity_poly.type
_entity_poly.pdbx_seq_one_letter_code
_entity_poly.pdbx_strand_id
1 'polypeptide(L)' 'MQIKKNGSIRVTGEVDFVDADGKVLETKTDFSLCRCGHSKEKPFCDGSHRDAGFVAE' A
#
# COMPACT_ATOMS: atom_id res chain seq x y z
N MET A 1 -7.26 9.06 -0.32
CA MET A 1 -7.04 7.63 -0.04
C MET A 1 -8.33 6.86 -0.33
N GLN A 2 -8.25 5.73 -1.03
CA GLN A 2 -9.39 4.90 -1.42
C GLN A 2 -9.08 3.43 -1.10
N ILE A 3 -10.00 2.74 -0.44
CA ILE A 3 -9.89 1.32 -0.16
C ILE A 3 -10.53 0.56 -1.32
N LYS A 4 -9.78 -0.34 -1.98
CA LYS A 4 -10.33 -1.17 -3.06
C LYS A 4 -10.91 -2.46 -2.47
N LYS A 5 -12.14 -2.78 -2.88
CA LYS A 5 -12.78 -4.08 -2.61
C LYS A 5 -11.83 -5.22 -3.00
N ASN A 6 -11.65 -6.17 -2.08
CA ASN A 6 -10.78 -7.35 -2.23
C ASN A 6 -9.32 -7.01 -2.58
N GLY A 7 -8.85 -5.80 -2.27
CA GLY A 7 -7.57 -5.33 -2.75
C GLY A 7 -6.88 -4.32 -1.85
N SER A 8 -5.95 -3.60 -2.47
CA SER A 8 -5.07 -2.62 -1.84
C SER A 8 -5.77 -1.33 -1.43
N ILE A 9 -5.05 -0.53 -0.67
CA ILE A 9 -5.42 0.85 -0.40
C ILE A 9 -4.67 1.74 -1.38
N ARG A 10 -5.39 2.49 -2.23
CA ARG A 10 -4.81 3.50 -3.10
C ARG A 10 -4.64 4.82 -2.36
N VAL A 11 -3.42 5.32 -2.34
CA VAL A 11 -3.09 6.62 -1.79
C VAL A 11 -2.71 7.54 -2.95
N THR A 12 -3.33 8.71 -2.97
CA THR A 12 -3.12 9.75 -3.97
C THR A 12 -3.02 11.08 -3.23
N GLY A 13 -2.03 11.90 -3.59
CA GLY A 13 -1.64 13.11 -2.87
C GLY A 13 -0.20 12.99 -2.37
N GLU A 14 0.41 14.13 -2.09
CA GLU A 14 1.80 14.20 -1.61
C GLU A 14 1.92 13.62 -0.20
N VAL A 15 2.73 12.56 -0.07
CA VAL A 15 2.95 11.86 1.20
C VAL A 15 4.43 11.57 1.36
N ASP A 16 4.96 11.96 2.52
CA ASP A 16 6.33 11.66 2.94
C ASP A 16 6.39 10.29 3.63
N PHE A 17 7.31 9.45 3.17
CA PHE A 17 7.74 8.25 3.87
C PHE A 17 8.86 8.63 4.82
N VAL A 18 8.61 8.44 6.10
CA VAL A 18 9.57 8.71 7.16
C VAL A 18 10.11 7.41 7.75
N ASP A 19 11.35 7.42 8.20
CA ASP A 19 11.89 6.36 9.04
C ASP A 19 11.42 6.49 10.50
N ALA A 20 11.87 5.57 11.36
CA ALA A 20 11.50 5.55 12.77
C ALA A 20 11.98 6.80 13.54
N ASP A 21 13.01 7.47 13.04
CA ASP A 21 13.57 8.71 13.61
C ASP A 21 12.87 9.97 13.06
N GLY A 22 11.89 9.80 12.17
CA GLY A 22 11.12 10.90 11.56
C GLY A 22 11.83 11.57 10.37
N LYS A 23 12.94 11.01 9.87
CA LYS A 23 13.61 11.54 8.69
C LYS A 23 12.86 11.11 7.44
N VAL A 24 12.57 12.08 6.57
CA VAL A 24 11.97 11.83 5.26
C VAL A 24 12.96 11.07 4.37
N LEU A 25 12.56 9.89 3.93
CA LEU A 25 13.29 9.04 3.00
C LEU A 25 12.91 9.36 1.55
N GLU A 26 11.61 9.50 1.30
CA GLU A 26 11.06 9.74 -0.03
C GLU A 26 9.66 10.37 0.07
N THR A 27 9.28 11.14 -0.95
CA THR A 27 7.93 11.69 -1.09
C THR A 27 7.29 11.06 -2.32
N LYS A 28 6.08 10.50 -2.18
CA LYS A 28 5.31 9.92 -3.29
C LYS A 28 3.93 10.57 -3.39
N THR A 29 3.39 10.57 -4.61
CA THR A 29 2.10 11.18 -4.92
C THR A 29 1.01 10.19 -5.34
N ASP A 30 1.39 9.00 -5.82
CA ASP A 30 0.47 7.91 -6.15
C ASP A 30 1.13 6.57 -5.84
N PHE A 31 0.50 5.79 -4.97
CA PHE A 31 0.95 4.44 -4.63
C PHE A 31 -0.20 3.60 -4.08
N SER A 32 0.03 2.29 -3.97
CA SER A 32 -0.92 1.36 -3.37
C SER A 32 -0.28 0.57 -2.25
N LEU A 33 -0.91 0.57 -1.07
CA LEU A 33 -0.44 -0.17 0.10
C LEU A 33 -1.08 -1.56 0.16
N CYS A 34 -0.29 -2.54 0.59
CA CYS A 34 -0.77 -3.90 0.82
C CYS A 34 -1.76 -3.91 1.97
N ARG A 35 -2.92 -4.54 1.74
CA ARG A 35 -3.95 -4.82 2.76
C ARG A 35 -4.13 -6.32 3.05
N CYS A 36 -3.70 -7.19 2.14
CA CYS A 36 -3.91 -8.64 2.23
C CYS A 36 -2.82 -9.40 3.00
N GLY A 37 -1.68 -8.79 3.32
CA GLY A 37 -0.54 -9.44 4.00
C GLY A 37 0.36 -10.31 3.10
N HIS A 38 -0.06 -10.64 1.88
CA HIS A 38 0.67 -11.56 0.99
C HIS A 38 1.66 -10.90 0.02
N SER A 39 1.75 -9.57 -0.02
CA SER A 39 2.67 -8.90 -0.95
C SER A 39 4.14 -9.21 -0.66
N LYS A 40 4.95 -9.32 -1.72
CA LYS A 40 6.41 -9.48 -1.62
C LYS A 40 7.14 -8.14 -1.55
N GLU A 41 6.49 -7.05 -1.96
CA GLU A 41 7.04 -5.69 -1.96
C GLU A 41 6.46 -4.84 -0.82
N LYS A 42 6.32 -5.43 0.37
CA LYS A 42 5.76 -4.70 1.52
C LYS A 42 6.57 -3.43 1.80
N PRO A 43 5.91 -2.31 2.14
CA PRO A 43 4.48 -2.16 2.47
C PRO A 43 3.55 -1.98 1.26
N PHE A 44 4.07 -1.99 0.03
CA PHE A 44 3.31 -1.74 -1.18
C PHE A 44 2.55 -2.98 -1.66
N CYS A 45 1.56 -2.75 -2.52
CA CYS A 45 0.80 -3.82 -3.17
C CYS A 45 1.41 -4.17 -4.53
N ASP A 46 1.83 -5.42 -4.68
CA ASP A 46 2.33 -6.04 -5.93
C ASP A 46 1.25 -6.82 -6.71
N GLY A 47 0.02 -6.90 -6.19
CA GLY A 47 -1.08 -7.65 -6.81
C GLY A 47 -1.33 -9.04 -6.22
N SER A 48 -0.48 -9.51 -5.30
CA SER A 48 -0.59 -10.85 -4.67
C SER A 48 -1.92 -11.11 -3.94
N HIS A 49 -2.75 -10.09 -3.70
CA HIS A 49 -4.10 -10.24 -3.14
C HIS A 49 -5.04 -11.07 -4.02
N ARG A 50 -4.81 -11.09 -5.34
CA ARG A 50 -5.61 -11.87 -6.28
C ARG A 50 -5.37 -13.35 -6.11
N ASP A 51 -4.10 -13.75 -6.12
CA ASP A 51 -3.69 -15.15 -5.97
C ASP A 51 -3.97 -15.68 -4.55
N ALA A 52 -3.88 -14.80 -3.54
CA ALA A 52 -4.23 -15.14 -2.16
C ALA A 52 -5.74 -15.25 -1.90
N GLY A 53 -6.60 -14.93 -2.89
CA GLY A 53 -8.05 -14.97 -2.71
C GLY A 53 -8.56 -14.02 -1.62
N PHE A 54 -7.93 -12.86 -1.47
CA PHE A 54 -8.27 -11.91 -0.41
C PHE A 54 -9.69 -11.36 -0.59
N VAL A 55 -10.52 -11.47 0.45
CA VAL A 55 -11.89 -10.95 0.47
C VAL A 55 -12.04 -9.93 1.58
N ALA A 56 -12.36 -8.69 1.22
CA ALA A 56 -12.62 -7.60 2.15
C ALA A 56 -13.40 -6.48 1.45
N GLU A 57 -14.30 -5.82 2.17
CA GLU A 57 -15.00 -4.62 1.69
C GLU A 57 -14.11 -3.38 1.76
#